data_AF-A0A644YAB4-F1
#
_entry.id   AF-A0A644YAB4-F1
#
_cell.length_a   1.000
_cell.length_b   1.000
_cell.length_c   1.000
_cell.angle_alpha   90.00
_cell.angle_beta   90.00
_cell.angle_gamma   90.00
#
_symmetry.space_group_name_H-M   'P 1'
#
loop_
_entity.id
_entity.type
_entity.pdbx_description
1 polymer ?
#
loop_
_entity_poly.entity_id
_entity_poly.type
_entity_poly.pdbx_seq_one_letter_code
_entity_poly.pdbx_strand_id
1 'polypeptide(L)' 'MIAGFVGTYMKTHDPLEAFKVSIACGSATAFADDLAKREEIDALVKQVTISQL' A
#
# COMPACT_ATOMS: atom_id res chain seq x y z
N MET A 1 -0.35 -3.12 5.63
CA MET A 1 -0.09 -1.71 6.03
C MET A 1 1.37 -1.46 6.41
N ILE A 2 1.86 -1.83 7.61
CA ILE A 2 3.24 -1.51 8.08
C ILE A 2 4.32 -2.02 7.12
N ALA A 3 4.24 -3.28 6.70
CA ALA A 3 5.19 -3.87 5.75
C ALA A 3 5.19 -3.14 4.40
N GLY A 4 4.01 -2.71 3.92
CA GLY A 4 3.85 -1.93 2.69
C GLY A 4 4.53 -0.56 2.80
N PHE A 5 4.38 0.13 3.94
CA PHE A 5 5.08 1.39 4.18
C PHE A 5 6.59 1.21 4.24
N VAL A 6 7.08 0.38 5.16
CA VAL A 6 8.53 0.21 5.42
C VAL A 6 9.23 -0.31 4.17
N GLY A 7 8.67 -1.33 3.52
CA GLY A 7 9.27 -1.93 2.32
C GLY A 7 9.33 -0.98 1.13
N THR A 8 8.35 -0.08 0.98
CA THR A 8 8.36 0.93 -0.08
C THR A 8 9.32 2.06 0.27
N TYR A 9 9.26 2.57 1.51
CA TYR A 9 10.13 3.65 1.97
C TYR A 9 11.61 3.27 1.88
N MET A 10 11.99 2.04 2.25
CA MET A 10 13.37 1.57 2.10
C MET A 10 13.87 1.56 0.65
N LYS A 11 12.96 1.44 -0.33
CA LYS A 11 13.30 1.41 -1.76
C LYS A 11 13.30 2.81 -2.38
N THR A 12 12.34 3.65 -2.02
CA THR A 12 12.10 4.93 -2.70
C THR A 12 12.56 6.13 -1.90
N HIS A 13 12.69 6.01 -0.58
CA HIS A 13 12.87 7.12 0.38
C HIS A 13 11.77 8.20 0.25
N ASP A 14 10.63 7.85 -0.34
CA ASP A 14 9.48 8.73 -0.51
C ASP A 14 8.36 8.33 0.46
N PRO A 15 8.06 9.16 1.48
CA PRO A 15 7.03 8.84 2.47
C PRO A 15 5.61 8.92 1.91
N LEU A 16 5.34 9.72 0.87
CA LEU A 16 4.01 9.81 0.26
C LEU A 16 3.73 8.56 -0.58
N GLU A 17 4.70 8.10 -1.36
CA GLU A 17 4.57 6.85 -2.10
C GLU A 17 4.48 5.65 -1.14
N ALA A 18 5.30 5.64 -0.09
CA ALA A 18 5.20 4.61 0.95
C ALA A 18 3.83 4.60 1.64
N PHE A 19 3.26 5.77 1.91
CA PHE A 19 1.90 5.89 2.45
C PHE A 19 0.85 5.36 1.48
N LYS A 20 0.94 5.72 0.20
CA LYS A 20 0.03 5.22 -0.84
C LYS A 20 0.03 3.70 -0.92
N VAL A 21 1.21 3.07 -0.98
CA VAL A 21 1.36 1.62 -1.03
C VAL A 21 0.94 0.95 0.28
N SER A 22 1.20 1.58 1.43
CA SER A 22 0.78 1.10 2.74
C SER A 22 -0.74 0.91 2.83
N ILE A 23 -1.50 1.89 2.36
CA ILE A 23 -2.97 1.86 2.36
C ILE A 23 -3.47 0.77 1.42
N ALA A 24 -3.01 0.72 0.17
CA ALA A 24 -3.40 -0.33 -0.77
C ALA A 24 -3.04 -1.74 -0.25
N CYS A 25 -1.89 -1.90 0.38
CA CYS A 25 -1.49 -3.15 1.03
C CYS A 25 -2.42 -3.53 2.18
N GLY A 26 -2.77 -2.58 3.05
CA GLY A 26 -3.73 -2.82 4.13
C GLY A 26 -5.13 -3.18 3.62
N SER A 27 -5.63 -2.44 2.62
CA SER A 27 -6.91 -2.71 1.99
C SER A 27 -6.95 -4.06 1.28
N ALA A 28 -5.92 -4.43 0.53
CA ALA A 28 -5.86 -5.73 -0.13
C ALA A 28 -5.93 -6.87 0.89
N THR A 29 -5.19 -6.78 2.00
CA THR A 29 -5.24 -7.80 3.07
C THR A 29 -6.60 -7.85 3.74
N ALA A 30 -7.27 -6.70 3.92
CA ALA A 30 -8.59 -6.66 4.54
C ALA A 30 -9.69 -7.39 3.72
N PHE A 31 -9.48 -7.58 2.41
CA PHE A 31 -10.41 -8.27 1.51
C PHE A 31 -9.90 -9.65 1.06
N ALA A 32 -8.85 -10.17 1.68
CA ALA A 32 -8.30 -11.49 1.41
C ALA A 32 -8.48 -12.40 2.63
N ASP A 33 -8.60 -13.71 2.40
CA ASP A 33 -8.71 -14.71 3.48
C ASP A 33 -7.39 -14.85 4.28
N ASP A 34 -6.27 -14.43 3.69
CA ASP A 34 -4.92 -14.43 4.26
C ASP A 34 -4.18 -13.15 3.81
N LEU A 35 -2.86 -13.15 3.82
CA LEU A 35 -2.06 -12.05 3.29
C LEU A 35 -2.33 -11.83 1.80
N ALA A 36 -2.49 -10.54 1.47
CA ALA A 36 -2.64 -10.09 0.10
C ALA A 36 -1.47 -10.47 -0.78
N LYS A 37 -1.78 -10.84 -2.02
CA LYS A 37 -0.84 -11.08 -3.10
C LYS A 37 -0.46 -9.77 -3.78
N ARG A 38 0.66 -9.80 -4.50
CA ARG A 38 1.22 -8.62 -5.14
C ARG A 38 0.24 -7.99 -6.13
N GLU A 39 -0.47 -8.82 -6.89
CA GLU A 39 -1.40 -8.39 -7.94
C GLU A 39 -2.60 -7.64 -7.37
N GLU A 40 -3.10 -8.06 -6.20
CA GLU A 40 -4.22 -7.43 -5.50
C GLU A 40 -3.82 -6.05 -4.97
N ILE A 41 -2.60 -5.93 -4.42
CA ILE A 41 -2.04 -4.66 -3.98
C ILE A 41 -1.87 -3.71 -5.18
N ASP A 42 -1.28 -4.19 -6.28
CA ASP A 42 -1.02 -3.37 -7.47
C ASP A 42 -2.30 -2.86 -8.15
N ALA A 43 -3.40 -3.64 -8.08
CA ALA A 43 -4.71 -3.22 -8.53
C ALA A 43 -5.31 -2.07 -7.68
N LEU A 44 -5.09 -2.12 -6.36
CA LEU A 44 -5.61 -1.11 -5.43
C LEU A 44 -4.75 0.14 -5.35
N VAL A 45 -3.41 0.05 -5.48
CA VAL A 45 -2.52 1.22 -5.45
C VAL A 45 -2.95 2.30 -6.46
N LYS A 46 -3.43 1.90 -7.64
CA LYS A 46 -3.92 2.81 -8.70
C LYS A 46 -5.16 3.60 -8.30
N GLN A 47 -5.91 3.12 -7.31
CA GLN A 47 -7.17 3.71 -6.84
C GLN A 47 -6.97 4.62 -5.61
N VAL A 48 -5.81 4.53 -4.95
CA VAL A 48 -5.52 5.35 -3.78
C VAL A 48 -5.26 6.80 -4.19
N THR A 49 -6.07 7.70 -3.65
CA THR A 49 -5.93 9.16 -3.78
C THR A 49 -5.58 9.74 -2.42
N ILE A 50 -4.57 10.61 -2.37
CA ILE A 50 -4.14 11.29 -1.15
C ILE A 50 -4.54 12.76 -1.27
N SER A 51 -5.29 13.26 -0.29
CA SER A 51 -5.61 14.68 -0.12
C SER A 51 -5.04 15.19 1.20
N GLN A 52 -4.63 16.45 1.22
CA GLN A 52 -4.29 17.13 2.48
C GLN A 52 -5.57 17.56 3.19
N LEU A 53 -5.53 17.54 4.52
CA LEU A 53 -6.63 17.96 5.40
C LEU A 53 -6.60 19.47 5.64
#